data_AF-A0ABD0PZG9-F1
#
_entry.id   AF-A0ABD0PZG9-F1
#
_cell.length_a   1.000
_cell.length_b   1.000
_cell.length_c   1.000
_cell.angle_alpha   90.00
_cell.angle_beta   90.00
_cell.angle_gamma   90.00
#
_symmetry.space_group_name_H-M   'P 1'
#
loop_
_entity.id
_entity.type
_entity.pdbx_description
1 polymer ?
#
loop_
_entity_poly.entity_id
_entity_poly.type
_entity_poly.pdbx_seq_one_letter_code
_entity_poly.pdbx_strand_id
1 'polypeptide(L)'
;NTAGVVTLRGGFKRRSQEIYHLPVVIEDGGLQTLSSTSTLTIRVCGCDTDGSLLTCSAEAIFLPVGLSTGALIAILVCIVILL
;
A
#
# COMPACT_ATOMS: atom_id res chain seq x y z
N ASN A 1 14.50 -0.83 -24.92
CA ASN A 1 14.57 0.23 -23.90
C ASN A 1 14.00 -0.30 -22.61
N THR A 2 14.87 -0.69 -21.68
CA THR A 2 14.47 -1.21 -20.36
C THR A 2 15.28 -0.47 -19.31
N ALA A 3 14.63 0.01 -18.26
CA ALA A 3 15.26 0.66 -17.12
C ALA A 3 15.00 -0.17 -15.85
N GLY A 4 16.03 -0.33 -15.03
CA GLY A 4 15.96 -1.02 -13.74
C GLY A 4 16.05 -0.03 -12.59
N VAL A 5 15.28 -0.27 -11.53
CA VAL A 5 15.33 0.52 -10.29
C VAL A 5 16.01 -0.31 -9.22
N VAL A 6 17.09 0.22 -8.64
CA VAL A 6 17.83 -0.42 -7.54
C VAL A 6 17.97 0.55 -6.37
N THR A 7 17.87 0.03 -5.15
CA THR A 7 18.04 0.82 -3.93
C THR A 7 19.51 0.85 -3.53
N LEU A 8 20.11 2.03 -3.38
CA LEU A 8 21.55 2.15 -3.09
C LEU A 8 21.88 2.01 -1.60
N ARG A 9 21.00 2.45 -0.70
CA ARG A 9 21.20 2.39 0.76
C ARG A 9 19.86 2.37 1.48
N GLY A 10 19.83 1.73 2.66
CA GLY A 10 18.66 1.66 3.53
C GLY A 10 17.56 0.76 2.95
N GLY A 11 17.21 -0.31 3.67
CA GLY A 11 16.02 -1.08 3.32
C GLY A 11 14.76 -0.23 3.51
N PHE A 12 13.74 -0.48 2.71
CA PHE A 12 12.43 0.11 2.93
C PHE A 12 11.79 -0.47 4.20
N LYS A 13 11.29 0.39 5.08
CA LYS A 13 10.53 -0.03 6.28
C LYS A 13 9.10 0.45 6.15
N ARG A 14 8.17 -0.50 6.02
CA ARG A 14 6.73 -0.19 5.94
C ARG A 14 6.24 0.68 7.10
N ARG A 15 6.76 0.46 8.32
CA ARG A 15 6.40 1.26 9.51
C ARG A 15 6.82 2.74 9.41
N SER A 16 7.88 3.03 8.66
CA SER A 16 8.33 4.41 8.44
C SER A 16 7.54 5.06 7.32
N GLN A 17 7.36 4.36 6.20
CA GLN A 17 6.59 4.84 5.06
C GLN A 17 6.21 3.66 4.16
N GLU A 18 4.91 3.55 3.84
CA GLU A 18 4.37 2.47 3.01
C GLU A 18 4.42 2.82 1.52
N ILE A 19 4.21 4.08 1.16
CA ILE A 19 4.11 4.54 -0.23
C ILE A 19 5.15 5.63 -0.48
N TYR A 20 5.95 5.46 -1.53
CA TYR A 20 6.92 6.44 -2.01
C TYR A 20 6.55 6.85 -3.44
N HIS A 21 6.49 8.15 -3.69
CA HIS A 21 6.28 8.72 -5.02
C HIS A 21 7.60 9.32 -5.50
N LEU A 22 8.17 8.76 -6.56
CA LEU A 22 9.43 9.20 -7.14
C LEU A 22 9.19 9.80 -8.53
N PRO A 23 9.57 11.06 -8.78
CA PRO A 23 9.55 11.59 -10.13
C PRO A 23 10.63 10.89 -10.96
N VAL A 24 10.26 10.50 -12.18
CA VAL A 24 11.12 9.90 -13.18
C VAL A 24 11.15 10.83 -14.38
N VAL A 25 12.33 11.32 -14.72
CA VAL A 25 12.54 12.15 -15.90
C VAL A 25 13.10 11.28 -17.02
N ILE A 26 12.50 11.37 -18.19
CA ILE A 26 12.91 10.66 -19.41
C ILE A 26 13.29 11.72 -20.43
N GLU A 27 14.53 11.68 -20.92
CA GLU A 27 15.05 12.61 -21.93
C GLU A 27 15.37 11.86 -23.21
N ASP A 28 15.01 12.42 -24.36
CA ASP A 28 15.50 11.94 -25.65
C ASP A 28 16.89 12.53 -25.93
N GLY A 29 17.83 11.71 -26.40
CA GLY A 29 19.20 12.14 -26.72
C GLY A 29 19.29 12.92 -28.04
N GLY A 30 18.24 13.65 -28.41
CA GLY A 30 18.14 14.39 -29.66
C GLY A 30 18.97 15.68 -29.67
N LEU A 31 19.10 16.30 -30.86
CA LEU A 31 19.79 17.59 -31.01
C LEU A 31 19.03 18.73 -30.31
N GLN A 32 17.69 18.66 -30.31
CA GLN A 32 16.83 19.41 -29.40
C GLN A 32 16.24 18.41 -28.42
N THR A 33 16.82 18.32 -27.23
CA THR A 33 16.40 17.37 -26.19
C THR A 33 15.01 17.71 -25.68
N LEU A 34 14.09 16.76 -25.78
CA LEU A 34 12.78 16.80 -25.15
C LEU A 34 12.79 15.94 -23.89
N SER A 35 12.09 16.41 -22.86
CA SER A 35 11.94 15.67 -21.60
C SER A 35 10.49 15.47 -21.23
N SER A 36 10.22 14.35 -20.55
CA SER A 36 8.94 14.07 -19.91
C SER A 36 9.18 13.67 -18.47
N THR A 37 8.29 14.11 -17.58
CA THR A 37 8.32 13.74 -16.16
C THR A 37 7.12 12.85 -15.87
N SER A 38 7.37 11.68 -15.30
CA SER A 38 6.35 10.74 -14.83
C SER A 38 6.56 10.41 -13.35
N THR A 39 5.61 9.74 -12.71
CA THR A 39 5.71 9.38 -11.28
C THR A 39 5.71 7.88 -11.12
N LEU A 40 6.78 7.35 -10.53
CA LEU A 40 6.90 5.97 -10.08
C LEU A 40 6.38 5.85 -8.65
N THR A 41 5.39 4.99 -8.44
CA THR A 41 4.87 4.71 -7.08
C THR A 41 5.44 3.38 -6.58
N ILE A 42 6.19 3.43 -5.49
CA ILE A 42 6.73 2.25 -4.80
C ILE A 42 5.90 1.98 -3.56
N ARG A 43 5.34 0.77 -3.44
CA ARG A 43 4.65 0.29 -2.23
C ARG A 43 5.52 -0.72 -1.50
N VAL A 44 5.72 -0.50 -0.21
CA VAL A 44 6.49 -1.38 0.68
C VAL A 44 5.54 -2.30 1.41
N CYS A 45 5.65 -3.60 1.15
CA CYS A 45 4.85 -4.60 1.82
C CYS A 45 5.48 -5.08 3.12
N GLY A 46 4.65 -5.61 4.02
CA GLY A 46 5.14 -6.42 5.14
C GLY A 46 5.43 -7.83 4.63
N CYS A 47 6.64 -8.33 4.90
CA CYS A 47 7.06 -9.68 4.57
C CYS A 47 7.41 -10.45 5.85
N ASP A 48 7.23 -11.76 5.81
CA ASP A 48 7.75 -12.67 6.82
C ASP A 48 9.27 -12.88 6.64
N THR A 49 9.89 -13.58 7.59
CA THR A 49 11.31 -13.95 7.60
C THR A 49 11.76 -14.70 6.34
N ASP A 50 10.88 -15.50 5.75
CA ASP A 50 11.11 -16.23 4.50
C ASP A 50 10.85 -15.37 3.24
N GLY A 51 10.50 -14.09 3.41
CA GLY A 51 10.20 -13.18 2.31
C GLY A 51 8.78 -13.30 1.75
N SER A 52 7.96 -14.21 2.27
CA SER A 52 6.55 -14.34 1.91
C SER A 52 5.77 -13.08 2.28
N LEU A 53 4.89 -12.64 1.37
CA LEU A 53 4.06 -11.46 1.57
C LEU A 53 3.05 -11.71 2.69
N LEU A 54 3.14 -10.93 3.77
CA LEU A 54 2.14 -10.93 4.83
C LEU A 54 1.03 -9.94 4.50
N THR A 55 1.40 -8.76 4.02
CA THR A 55 0.47 -7.64 3.83
C THR A 55 0.94 -6.69 2.73
N CYS A 56 0.20 -6.64 1.62
CA CYS A 56 0.43 -5.74 0.48
C CYS A 56 -0.80 -4.90 0.10
N SER A 57 -1.88 -4.92 0.87
CA SER A 57 -3.09 -4.19 0.53
C SER A 57 -3.08 -2.80 1.14
N ALA A 58 -3.51 -1.82 0.32
CA ALA A 58 -3.96 -0.50 0.72
C ALA A 58 -4.71 -0.60 2.04
N GLU A 59 -4.53 0.42 2.89
CA GLU A 59 -5.33 0.71 4.09
C GLU A 59 -6.54 -0.19 4.08
N ALA A 60 -6.61 -1.16 5.01
CA ALA A 60 -7.85 -1.86 5.21
C ALA A 60 -8.87 -0.74 5.20
N ILE A 61 -9.66 -0.66 4.13
CA ILE A 61 -10.86 0.14 4.14
C ILE A 61 -11.55 -0.67 5.21
N PHE A 62 -11.42 -0.20 6.44
CA PHE A 62 -12.49 -0.17 7.38
C PHE A 62 -13.58 0.50 6.54
N LEU A 63 -14.20 -0.30 5.66
CA LEU A 63 -15.61 -0.23 5.40
C LEU A 63 -16.10 0.04 6.81
N PRO A 64 -16.70 1.20 7.10
CA PRO A 64 -17.30 1.36 8.38
C PRO A 64 -18.19 0.13 8.47
N VAL A 65 -17.77 -0.88 9.23
CA VAL A 65 -18.58 -2.02 9.58
C VAL A 65 -19.50 -1.39 10.61
N GLY A 66 -20.38 -0.54 10.09
CA GLY A 66 -21.48 0.06 10.80
C GLY A 66 -22.39 -1.13 11.01
N LEU A 67 -22.14 -1.83 12.10
CA LEU A 67 -23.05 -2.85 12.58
C LEU A 67 -24.40 -2.15 12.67
N SER A 68 -25.37 -2.59 11.86
CA SER A 68 -26.72 -2.04 11.92
C SER A 68 -27.23 -2.11 13.35
N THR A 69 -28.07 -1.16 13.75
CA THR A 69 -28.76 -1.21 15.05
C THR A 69 -29.46 -2.55 15.26
N GLY A 70 -29.99 -3.17 14.19
CA GLY A 70 -30.56 -4.52 14.23
C GLY A 70 -29.55 -5.61 14.60
N ALA A 71 -28.31 -5.52 14.10
CA ALA A 71 -27.26 -6.48 14.45
C ALA A 71 -26.83 -6.33 15.92
N LEU A 72 -26.78 -5.09 16.43
CA LEU A 72 -26.51 -4.85 17.86
C LEU A 72 -27.61 -5.42 18.76
N ILE A 73 -28.88 -5.23 18.38
CA ILE A 73 -30.03 -5.81 19.11
C ILE A 73 -29.95 -7.34 19.08
N ALA A 74 -29.68 -7.94 17.92
CA ALA A 74 -29.57 -9.39 17.79
C ALA A 74 -28.47 -9.98 18.69
N ILE A 75 -27.29 -9.34 18.74
CA ILE A 75 -26.18 -9.76 19.61
C ILE A 75 -26.58 -9.68 21.09
N LEU A 76 -27.22 -8.57 21.49
CA LEU A 76 -27.59 -8.33 22.88
C LEU A 76 -28.67 -9.32 23.35
N VAL A 77 -29.67 -9.59 22.51
CA VAL A 77 -30.69 -10.62 22.76
C VAL A 77 -30.04 -12.00 22.87
N CYS A 78 -29.09 -12.33 21.99
CA CYS A 78 -28.41 -13.62 22.00
C CYS A 78 -27.65 -13.85 23.32
N ILE A 79 -26.96 -12.83 23.84
CA ILE A 79 -26.26 -12.89 25.13
C ILE A 79 -27.25 -13.12 26.28
N VAL A 80 -28.38 -12.42 26.30
CA VAL A 80 -29.40 -12.56 27.37
C VAL A 80 -30.04 -13.95 27.36
N ILE A 81 -30.25 -14.54 26.18
CA ILE A 81 -30.82 -15.90 26.07
C ILE A 81 -29.82 -16.98 26.51
N LEU A 82 -28.52 -16.74 26.31
CA LEU A 82 -27.46 -17.70 26.61
C LEU A 82 -26.97 -17.66 28.08
N LEU A 83 -27.25 -16.58 28.82
CA LEU A 83 -26.96 -16.42 30.25
C LEU A 83 -28.11 -16.95 31.12
#